data_AF-A0A820CQG2-F1
#
_entry.id   AF-A0A820CQG2-F1
#
_cell.length_a   1.000
_cell.length_b   1.000
_cell.length_c   1.000
_cell.angle_alpha   90.00
_cell.angle_beta   90.00
_cell.angle_gamma   90.00
#
_symmetry.space_group_name_H-M   'P 1'
#
loop_
_entity.id
_entity.type
_entity.pdbx_description
1 polymer ?
#
loop_
_entity_poly.entity_id
_entity_poly.type
_entity_poly.pdbx_seq_one_letter_code
_entity_poly.pdbx_strand_id
1 'polypeptide(L)' 'RAQVKNRKGENNPHSRAKAIITKLDINGDRKLNKEEFVNGCKNDEFIAKLLASD' A
#
# COMPACT_ATOMS: atom_id res chain seq x y z
N ARG A 1 10.04 15.00 22.57
CA ARG A 1 9.44 15.48 21.29
C ARG A 1 9.51 14.32 20.31
N ALA A 2 8.36 13.81 19.87
CA ALA A 2 8.29 12.66 18.97
C ALA A 2 9.07 12.95 17.67
N GLN A 3 10.00 12.06 17.30
CA GLN A 3 10.69 12.13 16.02
C GLN A 3 9.69 11.74 14.93
N VAL A 4 9.11 12.74 14.27
CA VAL A 4 8.41 12.57 13.00
C VAL A 4 9.48 12.16 11.99
N LYS A 5 9.65 10.85 11.79
CA LYS A 5 10.51 10.29 10.74
C LYS A 5 9.97 10.73 9.39
N ASN A 6 10.46 11.87 8.96
CA ASN A 6 10.28 12.42 7.63
C ASN A 6 10.88 11.40 6.66
N ARG A 7 10.04 10.62 5.95
CA ARG A 7 10.44 9.67 4.90
C ARG A 7 10.96 10.43 3.66
N LYS A 8 12.04 11.19 3.85
CA LYS A 8 12.78 11.87 2.79
C LYS A 8 13.67 10.83 2.12
N GLY A 9 13.10 10.09 1.16
CA GLY A 9 13.81 9.11 0.34
C GLY A 9 12.93 8.26 -0.58
N GLU A 10 11.62 8.17 -0.36
CA GLU A 10 10.76 7.13 -0.97
C GLU A 10 9.64 7.67 -1.90
N ASN A 11 9.79 8.87 -2.46
CA ASN A 11 8.73 9.48 -3.28
C ASN A 11 8.77 9.07 -4.77
N ASN A 12 9.22 7.83 -5.03
CA ASN A 12 9.10 7.23 -6.36
C ASN A 12 7.75 6.48 -6.43
N PRO A 13 6.86 6.80 -7.39
CA PRO A 13 5.61 6.07 -7.59
C PRO A 13 5.80 4.55 -7.63
N HIS A 14 6.90 4.10 -8.23
CA HIS A 14 7.23 2.68 -8.32
C HIS A 14 7.46 2.04 -6.94
N SER A 15 8.27 2.67 -6.08
CA SER A 15 8.55 2.16 -4.73
C SER A 15 7.28 2.16 -3.86
N ARG A 16 6.44 3.18 -3.99
CA ARG A 16 5.16 3.27 -3.30
C ARG A 16 4.21 2.16 -3.74
N ALA A 17 4.03 1.98 -5.05
CA ALA A 17 3.20 0.91 -5.61
C ALA A 17 3.70 -0.47 -5.16
N LYS A 18 5.02 -0.70 -5.20
CA LYS A 18 5.61 -1.97 -4.76
C LYS A 18 5.31 -2.25 -3.28
N ALA A 19 5.48 -1.26 -2.41
CA ALA A 19 5.17 -1.43 -0.99
C ALA A 19 3.68 -1.73 -0.73
N ILE A 20 2.78 -1.11 -1.49
CA ILE A 20 1.32 -1.37 -1.41
C ILE A 20 1.01 -2.79 -1.87
N ILE A 21 1.51 -3.19 -3.05
CA ILE A 21 1.26 -4.54 -3.59
C ILE A 21 1.78 -5.60 -2.63
N THR A 22 3.03 -5.46 -2.15
CA THR A 22 3.60 -6.39 -1.16
C THR A 22 2.80 -6.47 0.14
N LYS A 23 2.06 -5.41 0.51
CA LYS A 23 1.21 -5.40 1.70
C LYS A 23 -0.11 -6.14 1.48
N LEU A 24 -0.66 -6.07 0.27
CA LEU A 24 -1.98 -6.62 -0.08
C LEU A 24 -1.90 -8.05 -0.64
N ASP A 25 -0.74 -8.44 -1.17
CA ASP A 25 -0.45 -9.76 -1.73
C ASP A 25 -0.30 -10.79 -0.60
N ILE A 26 -1.39 -11.52 -0.31
CA ILE A 26 -1.45 -12.48 0.80
C ILE A 26 -0.79 -13.79 0.40
N ASN A 27 -0.93 -14.20 -0.87
CA ASN A 27 -0.43 -15.48 -1.36
C ASN A 27 1.03 -15.43 -1.84
N GLY A 28 1.61 -14.23 -1.98
CA GLY A 28 3.00 -14.01 -2.40
C GLY A 28 3.26 -14.23 -3.88
N ASP A 29 2.23 -14.24 -4.73
CA ASP A 29 2.32 -14.47 -6.17
C ASP A 29 2.76 -13.22 -6.96
N ARG A 30 2.99 -12.11 -6.26
CA ARG A 30 3.37 -10.79 -6.77
C ARG A 30 2.31 -10.13 -7.63
N LYS A 31 1.06 -10.58 -7.52
CA LYS A 31 -0.12 -9.99 -8.15
C LYS A 31 -1.16 -9.71 -7.07
N LEU A 32 -2.21 -8.98 -7.44
CA LEU A 32 -3.38 -8.80 -6.61
C LEU A 32 -4.58 -9.33 -7.38
N ASN A 33 -5.16 -10.39 -6.86
CA ASN A 33 -6.48 -10.81 -7.32
C ASN A 33 -7.58 -9.91 -6.69
N LYS A 34 -8.81 -10.05 -7.17
CA LYS A 34 -9.94 -9.23 -6.72
C LYS A 34 -10.18 -9.34 -5.21
N GLU A 35 -10.03 -10.52 -4.64
CA GLU A 35 -10.29 -10.76 -3.23
C GLU A 35 -9.21 -10.14 -2.35
N GLU A 36 -7.94 -10.28 -2.73
CA GLU A 36 -6.79 -9.64 -2.07
C GLU A 36 -6.93 -8.13 -2.09
N PHE A 37 -7.32 -7.56 -3.23
CA PHE A 37 -7.54 -6.13 -3.35
C PHE A 37 -8.67 -5.63 -2.46
N VAL A 38 -9.84 -6.27 -2.52
CA VAL A 38 -11.02 -5.86 -1.73
C VAL A 38 -10.78 -6.07 -0.25
N ASN A 39 -10.26 -7.22 0.17
CA ASN A 39 -9.94 -7.47 1.58
C ASN A 39 -8.87 -6.51 2.06
N GLY A 40 -7.83 -6.28 1.26
CA GLY A 40 -6.77 -5.37 1.60
C GLY A 40 -7.26 -3.92 1.79
N CYS A 41 -8.13 -3.42 0.90
CA CYS A 41 -8.73 -2.10 1.05
C CYS A 41 -9.74 -2.02 2.22
N LYS A 42 -10.49 -3.09 2.49
CA LYS A 42 -11.42 -3.14 3.64
C LYS A 42 -10.69 -3.15 4.99
N ASN A 43 -9.54 -3.82 5.06
CA ASN A 43 -8.79 -3.97 6.30
C ASN A 43 -7.78 -2.83 6.53
N ASP A 44 -7.39 -2.09 5.48
CA ASP A 44 -6.45 -0.99 5.58
C ASP A 44 -7.04 0.29 4.95
N GLU A 45 -7.67 1.11 5.79
CA GLU A 45 -8.31 2.37 5.40
C GLU A 45 -7.31 3.36 4.77
N PHE A 46 -6.04 3.32 5.19
CA PHE A 46 -5.01 4.16 4.59
C PHE A 46 -4.75 3.75 3.15
N ILE A 47 -4.65 2.45 2.87
CA ILE A 47 -4.49 1.94 1.50
C ILE A 47 -5.72 2.25 0.65
N ALA A 48 -6.92 2.07 1.18
CA ALA A 48 -8.16 2.43 0.48
C ALA A 48 -8.18 3.91 0.09
N LYS A 49 -7.86 4.81 1.03
CA LYS A 49 -7.75 6.25 0.75
C LYS A 49 -6.66 6.56 -0.26
N LEU A 50 -5.51 5.89 -0.15
CA LEU A 50 -4.38 6.12 -1.05
C LEU A 50 -4.66 5.71 -2.50
N LEU A 51 -5.45 4.65 -2.71
CA LEU A 51 -5.82 4.15 -4.03
C LEU A 51 -7.05 4.85 -4.62
N ALA A 52 -7.95 5.35 -3.77
CA ALA A 52 -9.16 6.07 -4.18
C ALA A 52 -8.96 7.59 -4.32
N SER A 53 -7.85 8.14 -3.81
CA SER A 53 -7.51 9.55 -4.00
C SER A 53 -6.89 9.74 -5.38
N ASP A 54 -7.71 10.21 -6.32
CA ASP A 54 -7.31 10.80 -7.60
C ASP A 54 -6.90 12.27 -7.39
#